data_AF-A4I7N2-F1
#
_entry.id   AF-A4I7N2-F1
#
_cell.length_a   1.000
_cell.length_b   1.000
_cell.length_c   1.000
_cell.angle_alpha   90.00
_cell.angle_beta   90.00
_cell.angle_gamma   90.00
#
_symmetry.space_group_name_H-M   'P 1'
#
loop_
_entity.id
_entity.type
_entity.pdbx_description
1 polymer ?
#
loop_
_entity_poly.entity_id
_entity_poly.type
_entity_poly.pdbx_seq_one_letter_code
_entity_poly.pdbx_strand_id
1 'polypeptide(L)'
;MPAKVANSKTQTLRDGRKLGVEKLVELVFIGRPRTLSFSHRSLGSLRHPYSSLVCETSAARASTQDKITYLLEAFSEAKAEKKAWMRVERIFDSMLGDALMEKMKLGLLLSSELLQRFEVLWIRLGGASGDIISEDTYKQFHQQLYFTLFGIEQMTLLPATMQFILEDYQYDSQGKSGIEFGSFAHSMLELADNWAGSREVADYVAFMDKIVECYPDSTVQPRKAHAPDELTLSKEAFFRGGVVVPRVEGEQTVYHRITL
;
A
#
# COMPACT_ATOMS: atom_id res chain seq x y z
N MET A 1 22.62 -34.32 43.61
CA MET A 1 23.10 -34.22 42.21
C MET A 1 22.66 -32.87 41.65
N PRO A 2 23.56 -32.00 41.19
CA PRO A 2 23.21 -30.65 40.78
C PRO A 2 22.59 -30.66 39.38
N ALA A 3 21.44 -30.01 39.25
CA ALA A 3 20.68 -29.90 38.01
C ALA A 3 21.47 -29.07 36.98
N LYS A 4 21.62 -29.63 35.77
CA LYS A 4 22.15 -28.94 34.59
C LYS A 4 21.27 -27.73 34.27
N VAL A 5 21.83 -26.53 34.42
CA VAL A 5 21.27 -25.29 33.89
C VAL A 5 21.29 -25.39 32.37
N ALA A 6 20.10 -25.37 31.76
CA ALA A 6 19.95 -25.30 30.31
C ALA A 6 20.33 -23.89 29.84
N ASN A 7 21.46 -23.79 29.13
CA ASN A 7 21.83 -22.60 28.37
C ASN A 7 20.84 -22.41 27.21
N SER A 8 19.80 -21.62 27.43
CA SER A 8 19.01 -21.05 26.34
C SER A 8 19.90 -20.04 25.60
N LYS A 9 20.43 -20.44 24.45
CA LYS A 9 21.01 -19.51 23.48
C LYS A 9 19.87 -18.62 22.97
N THR A 10 19.71 -17.44 23.56
CA THR A 10 18.96 -16.34 22.97
C THR A 10 19.69 -15.92 21.69
N GLN A 11 19.25 -16.46 20.56
CA GLN A 11 19.65 -16.01 19.24
C GLN A 11 19.24 -14.54 19.14
N THR A 12 20.22 -13.64 19.18
CA THR A 12 19.98 -12.20 19.05
C THR A 12 19.46 -11.97 17.63
N LEU A 13 18.15 -11.74 17.50
CA LEU A 13 17.53 -11.38 16.22
C LEU A 13 18.26 -10.15 15.67
N ARG A 14 18.97 -10.31 14.54
CA ARG A 14 19.65 -9.19 13.89
C ARG A 14 18.59 -8.18 13.45
N ASP A 15 18.79 -6.94 13.85
CA ASP A 15 17.96 -5.83 13.44
C ASP A 15 18.26 -5.47 11.98
N GLY A 16 17.34 -5.83 11.07
CA GLY A 16 17.48 -5.59 9.64
C GLY A 16 17.64 -4.11 9.27
N ARG A 17 17.27 -3.18 10.17
CA ARG A 17 17.42 -1.73 9.96
C ARG A 17 18.89 -1.29 10.03
N LYS A 18 19.70 -1.98 10.83
CA LYS A 18 21.10 -1.62 11.11
C LYS A 18 22.09 -2.22 10.11
N LEU A 19 21.60 -2.64 8.94
CA LEU A 19 22.43 -3.13 7.86
C LEU A 19 23.16 -1.98 7.17
N GLY A 20 24.33 -2.25 6.60
CA GLY A 20 25.01 -1.30 5.72
C GLY A 20 24.15 -0.96 4.50
N VAL A 21 24.38 0.22 3.90
CA VAL A 21 23.62 0.72 2.74
C VAL A 21 23.59 -0.32 1.62
N GLU A 22 24.69 -1.02 1.38
CA GLU A 22 24.81 -2.04 0.33
C GLU A 22 23.87 -3.23 0.57
N LYS A 23 23.73 -3.67 1.83
CA LYS A 23 22.78 -4.74 2.19
C LYS A 23 21.33 -4.28 2.08
N LEU A 24 21.05 -3.03 2.46
CA LEU A 24 19.71 -2.45 2.28
C LEU A 24 19.35 -2.36 0.79
N VAL A 25 20.29 -1.93 -0.05
CA VAL A 25 20.13 -1.92 -1.51
C VAL A 25 19.84 -3.34 -2.02
N GLU A 26 20.65 -4.35 -1.66
CA GLU A 26 20.41 -5.74 -2.05
C GLU A 26 19.00 -6.21 -1.65
N LEU A 27 18.55 -5.91 -0.43
CA LEU A 27 17.22 -6.31 0.04
C LEU A 27 16.09 -5.63 -0.76
N VAL A 28 16.18 -4.33 -1.01
CA VAL A 28 15.16 -3.58 -1.75
C VAL A 28 15.17 -3.87 -3.26
N PHE A 29 16.32 -4.22 -3.84
CA PHE A 29 16.41 -4.46 -5.28
C PHE A 29 16.23 -5.91 -5.70
N ILE A 30 16.83 -6.81 -4.91
CA ILE A 30 16.98 -8.22 -5.26
C ILE A 30 15.97 -9.03 -4.46
N GLY A 31 15.89 -8.79 -3.14
CA GLY A 31 14.99 -9.54 -2.26
C GLY A 31 13.52 -9.24 -2.53
N ARG A 32 13.19 -7.96 -2.75
CA ARG A 32 11.82 -7.48 -3.02
C ARG A 32 11.82 -6.54 -4.23
N PRO A 33 11.89 -7.11 -5.44
CA PRO A 33 12.19 -6.34 -6.63
C PRO A 33 11.13 -5.27 -6.91
N ARG A 34 11.47 -4.01 -6.68
CA ARG A 34 10.65 -2.84 -7.02
C ARG A 34 10.76 -2.49 -8.50
N THR A 35 9.74 -1.82 -9.01
CA THR A 35 9.60 -1.37 -10.41
C THR A 35 9.49 0.15 -10.51
N LEU A 36 8.98 0.80 -9.46
CA LEU A 36 8.80 2.25 -9.40
C LEU A 36 9.92 2.90 -8.62
N SER A 37 10.07 4.22 -8.78
CA SER A 37 11.05 5.00 -8.03
C SER A 37 10.89 4.85 -6.53
N PHE A 38 11.94 5.17 -5.78
CA PHE A 38 11.77 5.33 -4.35
C PHE A 38 10.68 6.37 -4.09
N SER A 39 9.67 5.99 -3.31
CA SER A 39 8.68 6.98 -2.89
C SER A 39 9.46 8.00 -2.05
N HIS A 40 9.45 9.27 -2.42
CA HIS A 40 10.11 10.35 -1.65
C HIS A 40 9.33 10.69 -0.35
N ARG A 41 8.67 9.67 0.22
CA ARG A 41 7.82 9.71 1.40
C ARG A 41 8.68 9.69 2.65
N SER A 42 8.04 9.90 3.79
CA SER A 42 8.66 9.63 5.07
C SER A 42 8.98 8.15 5.22
N LEU A 43 10.05 7.83 5.96
CA LEU A 43 10.47 6.44 6.14
C LEU A 43 9.37 5.58 6.76
N GLY A 44 8.55 6.14 7.65
CA GLY A 44 7.44 5.44 8.28
C GLY A 44 6.21 5.25 7.40
N SER A 45 6.16 5.85 6.20
CA SER A 45 5.09 5.61 5.22
C SER A 45 5.09 4.15 4.79
N LEU A 46 3.90 3.55 4.63
CA LEU A 46 3.74 2.21 4.06
C LEU A 46 4.24 2.13 2.61
N ARG A 47 4.37 3.28 1.92
CA ARG A 47 4.88 3.39 0.55
C ARG A 47 6.40 3.51 0.49
N HIS A 48 7.06 3.59 1.63
CA HIS A 48 8.51 3.57 1.71
C HIS A 48 9.03 2.16 2.05
N PRO A 49 10.09 1.64 1.39
CA PRO A 49 10.60 0.28 1.63
C PRO A 49 10.99 -0.03 3.08
N TYR A 50 11.39 1.00 3.84
CA TYR A 50 11.68 0.90 5.27
C TYR A 50 10.54 0.23 6.05
N SER A 51 9.29 0.63 5.84
CA SER A 51 8.14 0.08 6.56
C SER A 51 7.92 -1.41 6.27
N SER A 52 8.12 -1.80 5.01
CA SER A 52 8.07 -3.19 4.55
C SER A 52 9.14 -4.04 5.25
N LEU A 53 10.39 -3.55 5.28
CA LEU A 53 11.52 -4.20 5.96
C LEU A 53 11.33 -4.30 7.49
N VAL A 54 10.81 -3.23 8.10
CA VAL A 54 10.49 -3.19 9.53
C VAL A 54 9.41 -4.23 9.86
N CYS A 55 8.37 -4.35 9.03
CA CYS A 55 7.35 -5.38 9.18
C CYS A 55 7.95 -6.79 9.12
N GLU A 56 8.77 -7.09 8.10
CA GLU A 56 9.43 -8.40 7.99
C GLU A 56 10.29 -8.72 9.21
N THR A 57 11.12 -7.77 9.65
CA THR A 57 12.00 -7.96 10.80
C THR A 57 11.18 -8.17 12.09
N SER A 58 10.02 -7.52 12.18
CA SER A 58 9.09 -7.69 13.30
C SER A 58 8.39 -9.06 13.31
N ALA A 59 8.29 -9.75 12.16
CA ALA A 59 7.61 -11.04 12.06
C ALA A 59 8.31 -12.15 12.84
N ALA A 60 9.60 -12.02 13.11
CA ALA A 60 10.38 -12.97 13.91
C ALA A 60 10.21 -12.80 15.43
N ARG A 61 9.42 -11.82 15.89
CA ARG A 61 9.20 -11.55 17.32
C ARG A 61 8.27 -12.60 17.92
N ALA A 62 8.57 -13.01 19.16
CA ALA A 62 7.90 -14.13 19.82
C ALA A 62 6.44 -13.84 20.22
N SER A 63 6.14 -12.59 20.55
CA SER A 63 4.79 -12.16 20.94
C SER A 63 4.33 -10.94 20.17
N THR A 64 3.01 -10.73 20.09
CA THR A 64 2.41 -9.52 19.53
C THR A 64 2.89 -8.26 20.26
N GLN A 65 3.12 -8.33 21.57
CA GLN A 65 3.64 -7.20 22.34
C GLN A 65 5.07 -6.85 21.94
N ASP A 66 5.95 -7.85 21.78
CA ASP A 66 7.33 -7.63 21.31
C ASP A 66 7.35 -7.05 19.89
N LYS A 67 6.42 -7.50 19.04
CA LYS A 67 6.21 -6.94 17.70
C LYS A 67 5.83 -5.47 17.76
N ILE A 68 4.84 -5.11 18.57
CA ILE A 68 4.39 -3.71 18.75
C ILE A 68 5.52 -2.84 19.28
N THR A 69 6.21 -3.26 20.34
CA THR A 69 7.34 -2.53 20.91
C THR A 69 8.41 -2.27 19.86
N TYR A 70 8.79 -3.30 19.08
CA TYR A 70 9.77 -3.14 18.01
C TYR A 70 9.32 -2.16 16.92
N LEU A 71 8.05 -2.20 16.50
CA LEU A 71 7.52 -1.26 15.49
C LEU A 71 7.52 0.18 16.01
N LEU A 72 7.14 0.40 17.28
CA LEU A 72 7.15 1.73 17.91
C LEU A 72 8.58 2.29 18.01
N GLU A 73 9.54 1.47 18.41
CA GLU A 73 10.96 1.83 18.39
C GLU A 73 11.41 2.17 16.97
N ALA A 74 11.04 1.36 15.98
CA ALA A 74 11.39 1.57 14.59
C ALA A 74 10.84 2.86 13.99
N PHE A 75 9.61 3.24 14.32
CA PHE A 75 9.05 4.51 13.87
C PHE A 75 9.63 5.72 14.62
N SER A 76 9.95 5.56 15.91
CA SER A 76 10.61 6.60 16.70
C SER A 76 12.02 6.90 16.17
N GLU A 77 12.75 5.85 15.78
CA GLU A 77 14.13 5.95 15.25
C GLU A 77 14.19 6.27 13.75
N ALA A 78 13.06 6.24 13.03
CA ALA A 78 13.02 6.44 11.58
C ALA A 78 13.73 7.72 11.13
N LYS A 79 13.63 8.82 11.90
CA LYS A 79 14.33 10.08 11.58
C LYS A 79 15.87 9.93 11.58
N ALA A 80 16.43 9.10 12.44
CA ALA A 80 17.88 8.85 12.51
C ALA A 80 18.37 8.03 11.30
N GLU A 81 17.53 7.14 10.78
CA GLU A 81 17.85 6.27 9.62
C GLU A 81 17.80 7.02 8.28
N LYS A 82 17.21 8.22 8.23
CA LYS A 82 16.96 8.99 6.99
C LYS A 82 18.19 9.13 6.11
N LYS A 83 19.37 9.37 6.69
CA LYS A 83 20.62 9.56 5.92
C LYS A 83 21.05 8.31 5.16
N ALA A 84 20.90 7.13 5.77
CA ALA A 84 21.23 5.87 5.12
C ALA A 84 20.25 5.58 3.98
N TRP A 85 18.96 5.75 4.23
CA TRP A 85 17.91 5.52 3.23
C TRP A 85 17.97 6.49 2.04
N MET A 86 18.29 7.77 2.25
CA MET A 86 18.55 8.71 1.15
C MET A 86 19.75 8.29 0.26
N ARG A 87 20.67 7.46 0.77
CA ARG A 87 21.74 6.88 -0.07
C ARG A 87 21.23 5.67 -0.84
N VAL A 88 20.44 4.80 -0.20
CA VAL A 88 19.78 3.65 -0.85
C VAL A 88 18.91 4.14 -2.02
N GLU A 89 18.09 5.15 -1.78
CA GLU A 89 17.24 5.83 -2.78
C GLU A 89 18.05 6.35 -3.98
N ARG A 90 19.12 7.11 -3.75
CA ARG A 90 19.97 7.63 -4.84
C ARG A 90 20.62 6.54 -5.67
N ILE A 91 21.09 5.48 -5.02
CA ILE A 91 21.60 4.30 -5.73
C ILE A 91 20.45 3.67 -6.52
N PHE A 92 19.26 3.60 -5.92
CA PHE A 92 18.12 3.00 -6.56
C PHE A 92 17.69 3.70 -7.83
N ASP A 93 17.45 5.00 -7.73
CA ASP A 93 17.02 5.83 -8.85
C ASP A 93 18.06 5.86 -9.97
N SER A 94 19.36 5.74 -9.65
CA SER A 94 20.42 5.68 -10.67
C SER A 94 20.38 4.41 -11.54
N MET A 95 19.70 3.35 -11.09
CA MET A 95 19.57 2.08 -11.81
C MET A 95 18.23 1.94 -12.55
N LEU A 96 17.28 2.85 -12.33
CA LEU A 96 15.94 2.78 -12.92
C LEU A 96 15.89 3.12 -14.41
N GLY A 97 16.96 3.71 -14.96
CA GLY A 97 17.03 4.09 -16.37
C GLY A 97 17.16 2.92 -17.35
N ASP A 98 17.16 1.67 -16.86
CA ASP A 98 17.23 0.48 -17.69
C ASP A 98 15.93 0.28 -18.51
N ALA A 99 16.07 -0.07 -19.78
CA ALA A 99 14.94 -0.24 -20.69
C ALA A 99 13.96 -1.35 -20.24
N LEU A 100 14.46 -2.38 -19.55
CA LEU A 100 13.62 -3.43 -18.97
C LEU A 100 12.75 -2.88 -17.84
N MET A 101 13.33 -2.04 -16.98
CA MET A 101 12.61 -1.41 -15.86
C MET A 101 11.50 -0.49 -16.36
N GLU A 102 11.77 0.34 -17.37
CA GLU A 102 10.75 1.21 -17.95
C GLU A 102 9.64 0.39 -18.64
N LYS A 103 9.98 -0.72 -19.32
CA LYS A 103 8.98 -1.63 -19.89
C LYS A 103 8.08 -2.23 -18.80
N MET A 104 8.65 -2.68 -17.69
CA MET A 104 7.87 -3.24 -16.57
C MET A 104 6.96 -2.18 -15.93
N LYS A 105 7.48 -0.97 -15.70
CA LYS A 105 6.71 0.17 -15.18
C LYS A 105 5.53 0.51 -16.09
N LEU A 106 5.74 0.58 -17.41
CA LEU A 106 4.66 0.81 -18.36
C LEU A 106 3.64 -0.33 -18.35
N GLY A 107 4.09 -1.59 -18.20
CA GLY A 107 3.20 -2.74 -18.05
C GLY A 107 2.26 -2.62 -16.85
N LEU A 108 2.77 -2.16 -15.70
CA LEU A 108 1.97 -1.91 -14.50
C LEU A 108 1.03 -0.71 -14.69
N LEU A 109 1.54 0.42 -15.18
CA LEU A 109 0.76 1.65 -15.38
C LEU A 109 -0.39 1.51 -16.40
N LEU A 110 -0.23 0.59 -17.36
CA LEU A 110 -1.21 0.34 -18.41
C LEU A 110 -2.05 -0.93 -18.14
N SER A 111 -1.85 -1.61 -17.02
CA SER A 111 -2.64 -2.80 -16.66
C SER A 111 -4.09 -2.41 -16.37
N SER A 112 -5.01 -2.91 -17.20
CA SER A 112 -6.45 -2.73 -17.01
C SER A 112 -6.95 -3.43 -15.75
N GLU A 113 -6.38 -4.60 -15.40
CA GLU A 113 -6.75 -5.36 -14.21
C GLU A 113 -6.41 -4.57 -12.95
N LEU A 114 -5.21 -4.01 -12.89
CA LEU A 114 -4.76 -3.24 -11.73
C LEU A 114 -5.55 -1.94 -11.57
N LEU A 115 -5.81 -1.25 -12.68
CA LEU A 115 -6.66 -0.06 -12.68
C LEU A 115 -8.07 -0.36 -12.18
N GLN A 116 -8.67 -1.48 -12.60
CA GLN A 116 -9.98 -1.91 -12.12
C GLN A 116 -10.01 -2.11 -10.60
N ARG A 117 -8.93 -2.64 -10.02
CA ARG A 117 -8.82 -2.79 -8.55
C ARG A 117 -8.73 -1.43 -7.85
N PHE A 118 -8.00 -0.48 -8.42
CA PHE A 118 -7.96 0.89 -7.89
C PHE A 118 -9.32 1.56 -7.95
N GLU A 119 -10.08 1.38 -9.03
CA GLU A 119 -11.43 1.92 -9.18
C GLU A 119 -12.40 1.30 -8.16
N VAL A 120 -12.39 -0.03 -8.00
CA VAL A 120 -13.21 -0.72 -6.99
C VAL A 120 -12.88 -0.20 -5.59
N LEU A 121 -11.60 -0.06 -5.25
CA LEU A 121 -11.20 0.47 -3.95
C LEU A 121 -11.62 1.94 -3.77
N TRP A 122 -11.43 2.77 -4.79
CA TRP A 122 -11.85 4.17 -4.80
C TRP A 122 -13.33 4.31 -4.48
N ILE A 123 -14.17 3.50 -5.13
CA ILE A 123 -15.63 3.47 -4.91
C ILE A 123 -15.96 3.01 -3.48
N ARG A 124 -15.27 1.99 -2.97
CA ARG A 124 -15.46 1.50 -1.59
C ARG A 124 -15.13 2.53 -0.53
N LEU A 125 -14.18 3.42 -0.82
CA LEU A 125 -13.84 4.57 0.03
C LEU A 125 -14.81 5.74 -0.13
N GLY A 126 -15.87 5.58 -0.93
CA GLY A 126 -16.89 6.59 -1.15
C GLY A 126 -16.58 7.56 -2.30
N GLY A 127 -15.50 7.33 -3.06
CA GLY A 127 -15.17 8.13 -4.22
C GLY A 127 -16.14 7.91 -5.39
N ALA A 128 -16.56 9.00 -6.03
CA ALA A 128 -17.32 9.01 -7.28
C ALA A 128 -16.53 9.69 -8.42
N SER A 129 -17.08 9.72 -9.63
CA SER A 129 -16.50 10.43 -10.79
C SER A 129 -16.35 11.91 -10.47
N GLY A 130 -15.12 12.43 -10.59
CA GLY A 130 -14.82 13.83 -10.27
C GLY A 130 -14.89 14.17 -8.78
N ASP A 131 -15.12 13.18 -7.92
CA ASP A 131 -15.09 13.37 -6.48
C ASP A 131 -13.65 13.33 -5.94
N ILE A 132 -13.50 13.65 -4.67
CA ILE A 132 -12.23 13.64 -3.96
C ILE A 132 -12.34 12.73 -2.73
N ILE A 133 -11.25 12.05 -2.39
CA ILE A 133 -11.13 11.44 -1.07
C ILE A 133 -10.77 12.53 -0.05
N SER A 134 -11.63 12.68 0.96
CA SER A 134 -11.40 13.60 2.07
C SER A 134 -10.22 13.17 2.95
N GLU A 135 -9.66 14.11 3.71
CA GLU A 135 -8.58 13.81 4.67
C GLU A 135 -8.98 12.74 5.69
N ASP A 136 -10.20 12.80 6.23
CA ASP A 136 -10.68 11.86 7.24
C ASP A 136 -10.86 10.45 6.67
N THR A 137 -11.42 10.34 5.46
CA THR A 137 -11.51 9.07 4.73
C THR A 137 -10.12 8.48 4.47
N TYR A 138 -9.17 9.30 4.01
CA TYR A 138 -7.80 8.87 3.77
C TYR A 138 -7.12 8.38 5.04
N LYS A 139 -7.28 9.10 6.16
CA LYS A 139 -6.72 8.70 7.46
C LYS A 139 -7.25 7.36 7.93
N GLN A 140 -8.57 7.16 7.88
CA GLN A 140 -9.21 5.91 8.29
C GLN A 140 -8.72 4.75 7.42
N PHE A 141 -8.67 4.95 6.10
CA PHE A 141 -8.16 3.97 5.16
C PHE A 141 -6.68 3.63 5.43
N HIS A 142 -5.80 4.63 5.51
CA HIS A 142 -4.37 4.36 5.75
C HIS A 142 -4.13 3.73 7.12
N GLN A 143 -4.87 4.13 8.16
CA GLN A 143 -4.79 3.48 9.48
C GLN A 143 -5.09 1.98 9.39
N GLN A 144 -6.16 1.62 8.70
CA GLN A 144 -6.54 0.22 8.54
C GLN A 144 -5.54 -0.53 7.63
N LEU A 145 -4.91 0.12 6.64
CA LEU A 145 -3.77 -0.46 5.93
C LEU A 145 -2.61 -0.81 6.86
N TYR A 146 -2.23 0.09 7.79
CA TYR A 146 -1.18 -0.18 8.78
C TYR A 146 -1.53 -1.42 9.62
N PHE A 147 -2.77 -1.54 10.08
CA PHE A 147 -3.23 -2.69 10.86
C PHE A 147 -3.20 -3.98 10.05
N THR A 148 -3.73 -3.97 8.83
CA THR A 148 -3.76 -5.13 7.93
C THR A 148 -2.35 -5.60 7.55
N LEU A 149 -1.47 -4.67 7.16
CA LEU A 149 -0.13 -5.01 6.65
C LEU A 149 0.82 -5.43 7.76
N PHE A 150 0.72 -4.82 8.94
CA PHE A 150 1.51 -5.25 10.09
C PHE A 150 0.84 -6.38 10.89
N GLY A 151 -0.40 -6.77 10.59
CA GLY A 151 -1.13 -7.79 11.34
C GLY A 151 -1.26 -7.44 12.83
N ILE A 152 -1.56 -6.17 13.13
CA ILE A 152 -1.73 -5.65 14.48
C ILE A 152 -3.05 -4.90 14.53
N GLU A 153 -4.04 -5.47 15.20
CA GLU A 153 -5.37 -4.87 15.37
C GLU A 153 -5.42 -3.87 16.55
N GLN A 154 -4.27 -3.57 17.17
CA GLN A 154 -4.20 -2.70 18.33
C GLN A 154 -4.05 -1.23 17.92
N MET A 155 -4.90 -0.36 18.50
CA MET A 155 -4.80 1.10 18.36
C MET A 155 -3.50 1.70 18.90
N THR A 156 -2.61 0.90 19.49
CA THR A 156 -1.33 1.33 20.06
C THR A 156 -0.38 1.92 19.02
N LEU A 157 -0.47 1.51 17.76
CA LEU A 157 0.34 2.07 16.67
C LEU A 157 -0.19 3.42 16.16
N LEU A 158 -1.44 3.77 16.46
CA LEU A 158 -2.12 4.93 15.87
C LEU A 158 -1.35 6.23 16.07
N PRO A 159 -0.88 6.59 17.29
CA PRO A 159 -0.15 7.84 17.48
C PRO A 159 1.19 7.86 16.73
N ALA A 160 1.84 6.71 16.59
CA ALA A 160 3.15 6.61 15.95
C ALA A 160 3.07 6.72 14.42
N THR A 161 1.97 6.28 13.81
CA THR A 161 1.80 6.28 12.36
C THR A 161 1.04 7.48 11.83
N MET A 162 0.22 8.15 12.66
CA MET A 162 -0.62 9.28 12.22
C MET A 162 0.16 10.40 11.55
N GLN A 163 1.35 10.73 12.05
CA GLN A 163 2.19 11.75 11.44
C GLN A 163 2.59 11.37 10.00
N PHE A 164 2.92 10.11 9.74
CA PHE A 164 3.28 9.64 8.41
C PHE A 164 2.07 9.61 7.48
N ILE A 165 0.89 9.24 8.00
CA ILE A 165 -0.38 9.31 7.25
C ILE A 165 -0.68 10.74 6.81
N LEU A 166 -0.47 11.72 7.69
CA LEU A 166 -0.67 13.14 7.39
C LEU A 166 0.31 13.66 6.33
N GLU A 167 1.59 13.31 6.44
CA GLU A 167 2.61 13.68 5.44
C GLU A 167 2.29 13.07 4.06
N ASP A 168 1.83 11.83 4.07
CA ASP A 168 1.38 11.11 2.88
C ASP A 168 0.15 11.77 2.23
N TYR A 169 -0.83 12.16 3.03
CA TYR A 169 -2.01 12.89 2.57
C TYR A 169 -1.64 14.24 1.94
N GLN A 170 -0.78 15.02 2.62
CA GLN A 170 -0.34 16.33 2.14
C GLN A 170 0.36 16.25 0.79
N TYR A 171 1.14 15.19 0.57
CA TYR A 171 1.73 14.97 -0.74
C TYR A 171 0.69 14.56 -1.78
N ASP A 172 -0.18 13.60 -1.48
CA ASP A 172 -1.13 13.08 -2.47
C ASP A 172 -2.18 14.12 -2.87
N SER A 173 -2.59 14.98 -1.92
CA SER A 173 -3.53 16.08 -2.17
C SER A 173 -2.88 17.26 -2.89
N GLN A 174 -1.54 17.39 -2.85
CA GLN A 174 -0.81 18.54 -3.40
C GLN A 174 -1.36 19.88 -2.87
N GLY A 175 -1.81 19.90 -1.63
CA GLY A 175 -2.42 21.09 -0.98
C GLY A 175 -3.87 21.40 -1.40
N LYS A 176 -4.52 20.53 -2.17
CA LYS A 176 -5.95 20.62 -2.49
C LYS A 176 -6.82 20.13 -1.33
N SER A 177 -8.14 20.33 -1.42
CA SER A 177 -9.12 19.90 -0.40
C SER A 177 -9.30 18.39 -0.26
N GLY A 178 -8.66 17.60 -1.13
CA GLY A 178 -8.74 16.15 -1.14
C GLY A 178 -7.89 15.54 -2.25
N ILE A 179 -7.96 14.22 -2.35
CA ILE A 179 -7.15 13.46 -3.30
C ILE A 179 -8.03 13.05 -4.48
N GLU A 180 -7.62 13.44 -5.68
CA GLU A 180 -8.24 13.02 -6.93
C GLU A 180 -7.85 11.58 -7.29
N PHE A 181 -8.67 10.90 -8.09
CA PHE A 181 -8.46 9.49 -8.45
C PHE A 181 -7.07 9.20 -9.02
N GLY A 182 -6.51 10.08 -9.86
CA GLY A 182 -5.17 9.88 -10.43
C GLY A 182 -4.07 9.81 -9.37
N SER A 183 -4.09 10.72 -8.39
CA SER A 183 -3.16 10.71 -7.25
C SER A 183 -3.38 9.48 -6.37
N PHE A 184 -4.64 9.09 -6.15
CA PHE A 184 -4.98 7.90 -5.39
C PHE A 184 -4.46 6.62 -6.07
N ALA A 185 -4.72 6.43 -7.36
CA ALA A 185 -4.26 5.28 -8.12
C ALA A 185 -2.72 5.20 -8.13
N HIS A 186 -2.05 6.34 -8.27
CA HIS A 186 -0.59 6.40 -8.14
C HIS A 186 -0.11 6.00 -6.74
N SER A 187 -0.76 6.49 -5.69
CA SER A 187 -0.49 6.14 -4.30
C SER A 187 -0.66 4.64 -4.02
N MET A 188 -1.73 4.03 -4.55
CA MET A 188 -1.98 2.59 -4.41
C MET A 188 -0.98 1.76 -5.22
N LEU A 189 -0.53 2.25 -6.36
CA LEU A 189 0.52 1.62 -7.14
C LEU A 189 1.87 1.67 -6.43
N GLU A 190 2.24 2.82 -5.84
CA GLU A 190 3.43 2.93 -4.96
C GLU A 190 3.33 1.95 -3.78
N LEU A 191 2.14 1.83 -3.17
CA LEU A 191 1.92 0.85 -2.10
C LEU A 191 2.15 -0.57 -2.61
N ALA A 192 1.48 -0.98 -3.69
CA ALA A 192 1.63 -2.33 -4.24
C ALA A 192 3.08 -2.66 -4.59
N ASP A 193 3.83 -1.71 -5.17
CA ASP A 193 5.25 -1.86 -5.53
C ASP A 193 6.16 -2.19 -4.35
N ASN A 194 5.78 -1.85 -3.11
CA ASN A 194 6.57 -2.15 -1.90
C ASN A 194 6.17 -3.45 -1.19
N TRP A 195 5.01 -4.00 -1.52
CA TRP A 195 4.39 -5.09 -0.78
C TRP A 195 4.07 -6.32 -1.64
N ALA A 196 4.08 -6.17 -2.97
CA ALA A 196 4.02 -7.28 -3.91
C ALA A 196 5.28 -8.15 -3.83
N GLY A 197 5.12 -9.45 -4.09
CA GLY A 197 6.22 -10.42 -4.00
C GLY A 197 7.17 -10.39 -5.19
N SER A 198 6.75 -9.83 -6.33
CA SER A 198 7.54 -9.73 -7.56
C SER A 198 7.17 -8.49 -8.38
N ARG A 199 7.75 -8.35 -9.58
CA ARG A 199 7.44 -7.29 -10.57
C ARG A 199 6.29 -7.67 -11.51
N GLU A 200 5.68 -8.84 -11.34
CA GLU A 200 4.63 -9.34 -12.22
C GLU A 200 3.27 -8.70 -11.88
N VAL A 201 2.51 -8.32 -12.90
CA VAL A 201 1.19 -7.68 -12.75
C VAL A 201 0.27 -8.49 -11.84
N ALA A 202 0.30 -9.83 -11.94
CA ALA A 202 -0.52 -10.74 -11.15
C ALA A 202 -0.28 -10.58 -9.63
N ASP A 203 0.95 -10.32 -9.20
CA ASP A 203 1.25 -10.14 -7.77
C ASP A 203 0.75 -8.79 -7.24
N TYR A 204 0.74 -7.75 -8.10
CA TYR A 204 0.16 -6.46 -7.76
C TYR A 204 -1.37 -6.56 -7.64
N VAL A 205 -2.00 -7.28 -8.58
CA VAL A 205 -3.44 -7.55 -8.54
C VAL A 205 -3.81 -8.35 -7.30
N ALA A 206 -3.08 -9.42 -6.99
CA ALA A 206 -3.32 -10.24 -5.79
C ALA A 206 -3.13 -9.43 -4.49
N PHE A 207 -2.13 -8.56 -4.44
CA PHE A 207 -1.96 -7.64 -3.32
C PHE A 207 -3.15 -6.68 -3.18
N MET A 208 -3.58 -6.06 -4.28
CA MET A 208 -4.72 -5.13 -4.26
C MET A 208 -6.04 -5.82 -3.93
N ASP A 209 -6.26 -7.05 -4.39
CA ASP A 209 -7.44 -7.84 -4.03
C ASP A 209 -7.50 -8.06 -2.50
N LYS A 210 -6.37 -8.39 -1.87
CA LYS A 210 -6.29 -8.50 -0.39
C LYS A 210 -6.64 -7.18 0.31
N ILE A 211 -6.20 -6.04 -0.22
CA ILE A 211 -6.55 -4.72 0.33
C ILE A 211 -8.04 -4.45 0.17
N VAL A 212 -8.58 -4.68 -1.03
CA VAL A 212 -9.99 -4.50 -1.35
C VAL A 212 -10.87 -5.35 -0.42
N GLU A 213 -10.54 -6.62 -0.18
CA GLU A 213 -11.24 -7.52 0.74
C GLU A 213 -11.34 -7.00 2.18
N CYS A 214 -10.36 -6.21 2.64
CA CYS A 214 -10.38 -5.61 3.99
C CYS A 214 -11.38 -4.46 4.14
N TYR A 215 -11.93 -3.95 3.03
CA TYR A 215 -12.95 -2.91 3.00
C TYR A 215 -14.20 -3.48 2.33
N PRO A 216 -14.99 -4.29 3.07
CA PRO A 216 -16.24 -4.80 2.53
C PRO A 216 -17.17 -3.63 2.19
N ASP A 217 -18.00 -3.81 1.17
CA ASP A 217 -18.93 -2.78 0.73
C ASP A 217 -19.77 -2.28 1.92
N SER A 218 -19.76 -0.96 2.12
CA SER A 218 -20.45 -0.31 3.23
C SER A 218 -21.97 -0.42 3.04
N THR A 219 -22.58 -1.53 3.49
CA THR A 219 -24.03 -1.84 3.64
C THR A 219 -25.02 -1.37 2.57
N VAL A 220 -24.58 -0.91 1.41
CA VAL A 220 -25.38 -0.85 0.20
C VAL A 220 -25.33 -2.24 -0.42
N GLN A 221 -26.44 -2.97 -0.37
CA GLN A 221 -26.53 -4.38 -0.77
C GLN A 221 -25.79 -4.67 -2.10
N PRO A 222 -24.90 -5.67 -2.14
CA PRO A 222 -24.32 -6.11 -3.39
C PRO A 222 -25.42 -6.81 -4.21
N ARG A 223 -25.91 -6.15 -5.26
CA ARG A 223 -26.69 -6.83 -6.29
C ARG A 223 -25.72 -7.64 -7.15
N LYS A 224 -26.03 -8.92 -7.34
CA LYS A 224 -25.20 -9.85 -8.12
C LYS A 224 -24.89 -9.27 -9.49
N ALA A 225 -23.61 -9.04 -9.77
CA ALA A 225 -23.11 -8.86 -11.13
C ALA A 225 -23.29 -10.20 -11.89
N HIS A 226 -23.98 -10.17 -13.01
CA HIS A 226 -24.23 -11.32 -13.88
C HIS A 226 -23.08 -11.58 -14.86
N ALA A 227 -22.14 -10.64 -15.00
CA ALA A 227 -20.99 -10.74 -15.89
C ALA A 227 -19.71 -10.11 -15.29
N PRO A 228 -18.50 -10.54 -15.69
CA PRO A 228 -17.22 -10.01 -15.20
C PRO A 228 -16.99 -8.50 -15.48
N ASP A 229 -17.82 -7.89 -16.33
CA ASP A 229 -17.78 -6.46 -16.69
C ASP A 229 -18.85 -5.61 -15.97
N GLU A 230 -19.64 -6.20 -15.07
CA GLU A 230 -20.69 -5.48 -14.34
C GLU A 230 -20.20 -5.04 -12.95
N LEU A 231 -20.18 -3.73 -12.72
CA LEU A 231 -19.91 -3.11 -11.42
C LEU A 231 -21.16 -2.35 -10.97
N THR A 232 -21.68 -2.65 -9.78
CA THR A 232 -22.80 -1.88 -9.22
C THR A 232 -22.24 -0.69 -8.44
N LEU A 233 -22.44 0.53 -8.95
CA LEU A 233 -22.00 1.76 -8.31
C LEU A 233 -23.20 2.49 -7.70
N SER A 234 -23.00 3.29 -6.66
CA SER A 234 -24.08 4.14 -6.12
C SER A 234 -24.19 5.48 -6.86
N LYS A 235 -23.14 5.86 -7.62
CA LYS A 235 -23.00 7.10 -8.38
C LYS A 235 -22.07 6.86 -9.58
N GLU A 236 -22.15 7.74 -10.58
CA GLU A 236 -21.25 7.72 -11.76
C GLU A 236 -19.78 7.69 -11.30
N ALA A 237 -18.96 6.79 -11.87
CA ALA A 237 -17.50 6.77 -11.68
C ALA A 237 -16.81 6.73 -13.05
N PHE A 238 -15.66 7.40 -13.16
CA PHE A 238 -14.87 7.45 -14.38
C PHE A 238 -14.00 6.19 -14.50
N PHE A 239 -13.94 5.60 -15.70
CA PHE A 239 -13.11 4.44 -16.02
C PHE A 239 -12.32 4.70 -17.30
N ARG A 240 -11.06 4.24 -17.39
CA ARG A 240 -10.30 4.39 -18.65
C ARG A 240 -10.90 3.47 -19.73
N GLY A 241 -11.37 4.07 -20.82
CA GLY A 241 -12.01 3.39 -21.95
C GLY A 241 -13.52 3.60 -22.05
N GLY A 242 -14.16 4.41 -21.19
CA GLY A 242 -15.59 4.63 -21.28
C GLY A 242 -16.21 5.43 -20.15
N VAL A 243 -17.51 5.72 -20.26
CA VAL A 243 -18.32 6.28 -19.16
C VAL A 243 -19.20 5.16 -18.62
N VAL A 244 -19.19 4.97 -17.30
CA VAL A 244 -20.20 4.13 -16.65
C VAL A 244 -21.44 4.98 -16.42
N VAL A 245 -22.48 4.76 -17.22
CA VAL A 245 -23.75 5.49 -17.11
C VAL A 245 -24.80 4.66 -16.39
N PRO A 246 -25.63 5.30 -15.55
CA PRO A 246 -26.81 4.66 -14.98
C PRO A 246 -27.80 4.33 -16.10
N ARG A 247 -28.22 3.07 -16.16
CA ARG A 247 -29.34 2.61 -16.96
C ARG A 247 -30.42 2.09 -16.03
N VAL A 248 -31.64 2.60 -16.18
CA VAL A 248 -32.77 2.06 -15.44
C VAL A 248 -33.25 0.80 -16.16
N GLU A 249 -33.11 -0.34 -15.48
CA GLU A 249 -33.61 -1.64 -15.91
C GLU A 249 -34.68 -2.10 -14.91
N GLY A 250 -35.95 -1.91 -15.27
CA GLY A 250 -37.08 -2.15 -14.37
C GLY A 250 -37.07 -1.20 -13.17
N GLU A 251 -37.13 -1.76 -11.96
CA GLU A 251 -37.02 -1.01 -10.69
C GLU A 251 -35.55 -0.86 -10.21
N GLN A 252 -34.58 -1.20 -11.04
CA GLN A 252 -33.16 -1.20 -10.68
C GLN A 252 -32.36 -0.24 -11.55
N THR A 253 -31.50 0.57 -10.92
CA THR A 253 -30.44 1.28 -11.64
C THR A 253 -29.25 0.34 -11.79
N VAL A 254 -28.96 -0.06 -13.02
CA VAL A 254 -27.82 -0.90 -13.41
C VAL A 254 -26.82 -0.01 -14.12
N TYR A 255 -25.54 -0.12 -13.78
CA TYR A 255 -24.49 0.74 -14.31
C TYR A 255 -23.76 0.02 -15.42
N HIS A 256 -23.85 0.58 -16.63
CA HIS A 256 -23.24 -0.02 -17.82
C HIS A 256 -22.00 0.76 -18.21
N ARG A 257 -20.91 0.04 -18.44
CA ARG A 257 -19.73 0.61 -19.09
C ARG A 257 -20.05 0.87 -20.56
N ILE A 258 -20.10 2.14 -20.96
CA ILE A 258 -20.11 2.54 -22.37
C ILE A 258 -18.68 2.81 -22.78
N THR A 259 -18.12 1.93 -23.61
CA THR A 259 -16.81 2.14 -24.21
C THR A 259 -16.86 3.34 -25.16
N LEU A 260 -15.91 4.28 -25.04
CA LEU A 260 -15.73 5.37 -26.02
C LEU A 260 -14.88 4.90 -27.21
#